data_AF-A0A2M9Q7D9-F1
#
_entry.id   AF-A0A2M9Q7D9-F1
#
_cell.length_a   1.000
_cell.length_b   1.000
_cell.length_c   1.000
_cell.angle_alpha   90.00
_cell.angle_beta   90.00
_cell.angle_gamma   90.00
#
_symmetry.space_group_name_H-M   'P 1'
#
loop_
_entity.id
_entity.type
_entity.pdbx_description
1 polymer ?
#
loop_
_entity_poly.entity_id
_entity_poly.type
_entity_poly.pdbx_seq_one_letter_code
_entity_poly.pdbx_strand_id
1 'polypeptide(L)'
;DIGKNLVDIILSNNGYKVIDLGIKVTPAQLIETIRKEKPDFIGLSGLLVKSAQQMVITAQDFKEAGIDVPILVGGAALSRRFTETKIAGEYNGPVIYSKDAMQGLDQANRLMGTDTRADFLAEIKESREKRLEADEKRAARPIKEVTIKPVRTIKESSVFLPADVRRHVKREYAVSHLYPYVNMRTLLGHHLG
;
A
#
# COMPACT_ATOMS: atom_id res chain seq x y z
N ASP A 1 9.96 -6.91 0.74
CA ASP A 1 10.63 -6.05 -0.25
C ASP A 1 10.42 -6.47 -1.71
N ILE A 2 9.88 -7.66 -1.96
CA ILE A 2 9.73 -8.23 -3.31
C ILE A 2 9.02 -7.25 -4.27
N GLY A 3 7.91 -6.65 -3.85
CA GLY A 3 7.16 -5.70 -4.68
C GLY A 3 7.93 -4.41 -5.00
N LYS A 4 8.68 -3.84 -4.04
CA LYS A 4 9.51 -2.66 -4.28
C LYS A 4 10.59 -2.96 -5.30
N ASN A 5 11.28 -4.09 -5.13
CA ASN A 5 12.39 -4.47 -6.01
C ASN A 5 11.91 -4.73 -7.44
N LEU A 6 10.72 -5.29 -7.60
CA LEU A 6 10.11 -5.45 -8.92
C LEU A 6 9.82 -4.09 -9.59
N VAL A 7 9.28 -3.13 -8.84
CA VAL A 7 9.02 -1.77 -9.33
C VAL A 7 10.32 -1.07 -9.69
N ASP A 8 11.36 -1.20 -8.87
CA ASP A 8 12.70 -0.66 -9.16
C ASP A 8 13.24 -1.20 -10.48
N ILE A 9 13.27 -2.52 -10.66
CA ILE A 9 13.74 -3.15 -11.90
C ILE A 9 12.94 -2.65 -13.11
N ILE A 10 11.61 -2.54 -12.99
CA ILE A 10 10.75 -2.10 -14.08
C ILE A 10 11.01 -0.63 -14.43
N LEU A 11 11.04 0.28 -13.44
CA LEU A 11 11.31 1.70 -13.68
C LEU A 11 12.71 1.93 -14.24
N SER A 12 13.72 1.28 -13.66
CA SER A 12 15.11 1.34 -14.11
C SER A 12 15.26 0.88 -15.57
N ASN A 13 14.58 -0.21 -15.96
CA ASN A 13 14.57 -0.68 -17.35
C ASN A 13 13.84 0.26 -18.33
N ASN A 14 12.98 1.15 -17.83
CA ASN A 14 12.27 2.15 -18.63
C ASN A 14 12.95 3.53 -18.60
N GLY A 15 14.22 3.60 -18.19
CA GLY A 15 15.02 4.82 -18.27
C GLY A 15 14.89 5.76 -17.07
N TYR A 16 14.18 5.36 -16.01
CA TYR A 16 14.15 6.11 -14.77
C TYR A 16 15.41 5.85 -13.94
N LYS A 17 15.92 6.88 -13.27
CA LYS A 17 16.91 6.72 -12.20
C LYS A 17 16.19 6.47 -10.88
N VAL A 18 16.27 5.26 -10.37
CA VAL A 18 15.66 4.89 -9.08
C VAL A 18 16.67 5.06 -7.95
N ILE A 19 16.27 5.75 -6.88
CA ILE A 19 17.06 5.89 -5.65
C ILE A 19 16.37 5.08 -4.56
N ASP A 20 16.84 3.85 -4.36
CA ASP A 20 16.29 2.96 -3.35
C ASP A 20 16.90 3.23 -1.96
N LEU A 21 16.05 3.63 -1.02
CA LEU A 21 16.42 3.86 0.38
C LEU A 21 16.22 2.61 1.26
N GLY A 22 15.73 1.51 0.70
CA GLY A 22 15.53 0.24 1.39
C GLY A 22 14.22 0.16 2.18
N ILE A 23 14.26 -0.55 3.31
CA ILE A 23 13.09 -0.81 4.16
C ILE A 23 13.22 -0.09 5.51
N LYS A 24 12.08 0.21 6.14
CA LYS A 24 12.00 0.91 7.45
C LYS A 24 12.70 2.28 7.44
N VAL A 25 12.57 3.01 6.34
CA VAL A 25 13.09 4.37 6.17
C VAL A 25 12.24 5.35 6.97
N THR A 26 12.88 6.27 7.69
CA THR A 26 12.18 7.30 8.46
C THR A 26 11.76 8.48 7.57
N PRO A 27 10.70 9.24 7.93
CA PRO A 27 10.31 10.44 7.18
C PRO A 27 11.43 11.48 7.06
N ALA A 28 12.24 11.67 8.11
CA ALA A 28 13.37 12.58 8.10
C ALA A 28 14.40 12.21 7.02
N GLN A 29 14.77 10.92 6.92
CA GLN A 29 15.68 10.44 5.88
C GLN A 29 15.11 10.64 4.47
N LEU A 30 13.80 10.45 4.29
CA LEU A 30 13.13 10.73 3.03
C LEU A 30 13.22 12.22 2.68
N ILE A 31 12.90 13.12 3.62
CA ILE A 31 12.97 14.57 3.42
C ILE A 31 14.39 15.03 3.04
N GLU A 32 15.40 14.54 3.75
CA GLU A 32 16.80 14.86 3.45
C GLU A 32 17.19 14.40 2.04
N THR A 33 16.80 13.18 1.67
CA THR A 33 17.08 12.63 0.34
C THR A 33 16.35 13.42 -0.74
N ILE A 34 15.09 13.77 -0.53
CA ILE A 34 14.29 14.57 -1.48
C ILE A 34 14.95 15.92 -1.73
N ARG A 35 15.43 16.59 -0.67
CA ARG A 35 16.12 17.89 -0.80
C ARG A 35 17.45 17.77 -1.53
N LYS A 36 18.19 16.68 -1.32
CA LYS A 36 19.49 16.44 -1.93
C LYS A 36 19.38 16.04 -3.41
N GLU A 37 18.54 15.05 -3.69
CA GLU A 37 18.48 14.39 -5.00
C GLU A 37 17.40 14.99 -5.91
N LYS A 38 16.46 15.77 -5.35
CA LYS A 38 15.37 16.47 -6.07
C LYS A 38 14.61 15.56 -7.06
N PRO A 39 13.98 14.47 -6.56
CA PRO A 39 13.30 13.52 -7.43
C PRO A 39 12.03 14.13 -8.04
N ASP A 40 11.66 13.67 -9.24
CA ASP A 40 10.44 14.08 -9.94
C ASP A 40 9.16 13.49 -9.33
N PHE A 41 9.28 12.33 -8.67
CA PHE A 41 8.21 11.68 -7.92
C PHE A 41 8.79 10.77 -6.82
N ILE A 42 7.98 10.46 -5.82
CA ILE A 42 8.35 9.66 -4.65
C ILE A 42 7.54 8.37 -4.64
N GLY A 43 8.19 7.22 -4.52
CA GLY A 43 7.52 5.93 -4.36
C GLY A 43 7.44 5.48 -2.89
N LEU A 44 6.24 5.17 -2.39
CA LEU A 44 6.05 4.58 -1.05
C LEU A 44 5.41 3.19 -1.15
N SER A 45 6.04 2.18 -0.53
CA SER A 45 5.56 0.78 -0.54
C SER A 45 5.14 0.29 0.84
N GLY A 46 3.97 -0.34 0.95
CA GLY A 46 3.39 -0.77 2.23
C GLY A 46 2.81 -2.19 2.19
N LEU A 47 3.32 -3.09 3.02
CA LEU A 47 2.84 -4.47 3.12
C LEU A 47 1.80 -4.68 4.23
N LEU A 48 1.90 -3.93 5.33
CA LEU A 48 1.05 -4.11 6.52
C LEU A 48 0.20 -2.88 6.77
N VAL A 49 -0.91 -3.06 7.51
CA VAL A 49 -1.81 -1.95 7.88
C VAL A 49 -1.06 -0.84 8.63
N LYS A 50 -0.14 -1.20 9.55
CA LYS A 50 0.72 -0.22 10.22
C LYS A 50 1.62 0.55 9.25
N SER A 51 2.11 -0.10 8.19
CA SER A 51 2.90 0.57 7.16
C SER A 51 2.06 1.60 6.39
N ALA A 52 0.80 1.28 6.08
CA ALA A 52 -0.11 2.23 5.44
C ALA A 52 -0.41 3.45 6.33
N GLN A 53 -0.55 3.26 7.65
CA GLN A 53 -0.67 4.38 8.60
C GLN A 53 0.60 5.24 8.63
N GLN A 54 1.78 4.63 8.57
CA GLN A 54 3.03 5.37 8.53
C GLN A 54 3.12 6.27 7.29
N MET A 55 2.56 5.86 6.15
CA MET A 55 2.53 6.71 4.95
C MET A 55 1.70 7.98 5.13
N VAL A 56 0.65 7.95 5.95
CA VAL A 56 -0.14 9.15 6.27
C VAL A 56 0.72 10.14 7.06
N ILE A 57 1.48 9.64 8.03
CA ILE A 57 2.41 10.46 8.81
C ILE A 57 3.51 11.04 7.91
N THR A 58 4.11 10.21 7.05
CA THR A 58 5.13 10.68 6.08
C THR A 58 4.58 11.76 5.15
N ALA A 59 3.35 11.61 4.68
CA ALA A 59 2.71 12.61 3.83
C ALA A 59 2.49 13.95 4.58
N GLN A 60 2.09 13.88 5.85
CA GLN A 60 1.99 15.06 6.72
C GLN A 60 3.37 15.72 6.91
N ASP A 61 4.41 14.95 7.21
CA ASP A 61 5.77 15.45 7.40
C ASP A 61 6.30 16.13 6.12
N PHE A 62 5.97 15.59 4.93
CA PHE A 62 6.31 16.22 3.66
C PHE A 62 5.60 17.56 3.47
N LYS A 63 4.31 17.64 3.82
CA LYS A 63 3.55 18.89 3.78
C LYS A 63 4.14 19.93 4.73
N GLU A 64 4.48 19.54 5.96
CA GLU A 64 5.15 20.42 6.93
C GLU A 64 6.53 20.87 6.45
N ALA A 65 7.24 20.02 5.71
CA ALA A 65 8.53 20.33 5.10
C ALA A 65 8.46 21.15 3.79
N GLY A 66 7.25 21.48 3.31
CA GLY A 66 7.02 22.23 2.06
C GLY A 66 7.36 21.43 0.80
N ILE A 67 7.23 20.11 0.85
CA ILE A 67 7.46 19.22 -0.29
C ILE A 67 6.10 18.95 -0.94
N ASP A 68 5.99 19.24 -2.24
CA ASP A 68 4.78 19.00 -3.05
C ASP A 68 5.02 18.00 -4.19
N VAL A 69 6.17 17.31 -4.17
CA VAL A 69 6.55 16.31 -5.17
C VAL A 69 5.48 15.20 -5.23
N PRO A 70 5.03 14.79 -6.43
CA PRO A 70 4.06 13.71 -6.57
C PRO A 70 4.45 12.42 -5.85
N ILE A 71 3.50 11.80 -5.15
CA ILE A 71 3.71 10.54 -4.44
C ILE A 71 2.96 9.43 -5.15
N LEU A 72 3.66 8.37 -5.56
CA LEU A 72 3.08 7.10 -5.99
C LEU A 72 3.10 6.14 -4.80
N VAL A 73 1.92 5.65 -4.40
CA VAL A 73 1.78 4.68 -3.30
C VAL A 73 1.28 3.34 -3.80
N GLY A 74 1.82 2.26 -3.25
CA GLY A 74 1.41 0.91 -3.60
C GLY A 74 1.75 -0.13 -2.53
N GLY A 75 1.25 -1.35 -2.74
CA GLY A 75 1.50 -2.49 -1.85
C GLY A 75 0.22 -3.13 -1.32
N ALA A 76 0.35 -4.35 -0.78
CA ALA A 76 -0.78 -5.23 -0.51
C ALA A 76 -1.75 -4.71 0.58
N ALA A 77 -1.27 -3.85 1.49
CA ALA A 77 -2.13 -3.27 2.53
C ALA A 77 -2.85 -2.00 2.08
N LEU A 78 -2.49 -1.43 0.93
CA LEU A 78 -3.09 -0.20 0.44
C LEU A 78 -4.32 -0.48 -0.42
N SER A 79 -5.24 0.47 -0.38
CA SER A 79 -6.36 0.53 -1.30
C SER A 79 -6.45 1.93 -1.90
N ARG A 80 -7.05 2.01 -3.09
CA ARG A 80 -7.33 3.29 -3.74
C ARG A 80 -8.10 4.23 -2.81
N ARG A 81 -9.11 3.72 -2.11
CA ARG A 81 -9.91 4.50 -1.16
C ARG A 81 -9.08 5.05 -0.01
N PHE A 82 -8.23 4.23 0.62
CA PHE A 82 -7.38 4.69 1.72
C PHE A 82 -6.41 5.78 1.26
N THR A 83 -5.85 5.63 0.07
CA THR A 83 -4.93 6.59 -0.54
C THR A 83 -5.60 7.95 -0.79
N GLU A 84 -6.73 7.96 -1.50
CA GLU A 84 -7.45 9.18 -1.90
C GLU A 84 -8.05 9.94 -0.71
N THR A 85 -8.36 9.25 0.38
CA THR A 85 -9.01 9.85 1.56
C THR A 85 -8.04 10.19 2.68
N LYS A 86 -7.19 9.25 3.09
CA LYS A 86 -6.32 9.41 4.26
C LYS A 86 -4.98 10.01 3.89
N ILE A 87 -4.27 9.45 2.90
CA ILE A 87 -2.92 9.92 2.55
C ILE A 87 -3.01 11.26 1.83
N ALA A 88 -3.84 11.35 0.78
CA ALA A 88 -4.02 12.60 0.04
C ALA A 88 -4.64 13.73 0.89
N GLY A 89 -5.36 13.40 1.96
CA GLY A 89 -5.91 14.38 2.91
C GLY A 89 -4.82 15.16 3.64
N GLU A 90 -3.71 14.51 3.96
CA GLU A 90 -2.60 15.10 4.74
C GLU A 90 -1.49 15.68 3.85
N TYR A 91 -1.66 15.68 2.53
CA TYR A 91 -0.65 16.14 1.58
C TYR A 91 -1.19 17.20 0.61
N ASN A 92 -0.35 18.15 0.24
CA ASN A 92 -0.70 19.21 -0.71
C ASN A 92 -0.48 18.78 -2.17
N GLY A 93 0.59 18.02 -2.42
CA GLY A 93 0.90 17.47 -3.75
C GLY A 93 -0.04 16.32 -4.16
N PRO A 94 0.07 15.85 -5.42
CA PRO A 94 -0.74 14.73 -5.89
C PRO A 94 -0.28 13.40 -5.28
N VAL A 95 -1.24 12.60 -4.80
CA VAL A 95 -1.00 11.24 -4.31
C VAL A 95 -1.74 10.26 -5.20
N ILE A 96 -1.00 9.32 -5.79
CA ILE A 96 -1.45 8.43 -6.84
C ILE A 96 -1.35 6.99 -6.34
N TYR A 97 -2.46 6.26 -6.40
CA TYR A 97 -2.49 4.84 -6.06
C TYR A 97 -2.15 3.99 -7.29
N SER A 98 -1.15 3.12 -7.14
CA SER A 98 -0.76 2.11 -8.12
C SER A 98 -1.06 0.71 -7.56
N LYS A 99 -1.86 -0.08 -8.28
CA LYS A 99 -2.23 -1.45 -7.87
C LYS A 99 -1.05 -2.42 -8.01
N ASP A 100 -0.28 -2.27 -9.07
CA ASP A 100 0.85 -3.10 -9.44
C ASP A 100 1.95 -2.27 -10.13
N ALA A 101 3.08 -2.91 -10.43
CA ALA A 101 4.25 -2.23 -10.99
C ALA A 101 4.01 -1.69 -12.40
N MET A 102 3.23 -2.39 -13.22
CA MET A 102 2.92 -1.97 -14.60
C MET A 102 2.03 -0.73 -14.59
N GLN A 103 1.00 -0.70 -13.74
CA GLN A 103 0.18 0.49 -13.54
C GLN A 103 1.02 1.65 -12.97
N GLY A 104 1.96 1.38 -12.07
CA GLY A 104 2.88 2.39 -11.56
C GLY A 104 3.74 3.02 -12.66
N LEU A 105 4.28 2.20 -13.57
CA LEU A 105 5.04 2.66 -14.73
C LEU A 105 4.19 3.54 -15.67
N ASP A 106 2.98 3.11 -16.00
CA ASP A 106 2.06 3.90 -16.83
C ASP A 106 1.76 5.28 -16.21
N GLN A 107 1.47 5.30 -14.91
CA GLN A 107 1.21 6.53 -14.17
C GLN A 107 2.45 7.44 -14.10
N ALA A 108 3.65 6.87 -13.92
CA ALA A 108 4.89 7.62 -13.95
C ALA A 108 5.12 8.26 -15.33
N ASN A 109 4.91 7.51 -16.42
CA ASN A 109 5.04 8.02 -17.78
C ASN A 109 4.06 9.17 -18.07
N ARG A 110 2.79 9.04 -17.64
CA ARG A 110 1.79 10.11 -17.76
C ARG A 110 2.14 11.34 -16.91
N LEU A 111 2.75 11.13 -15.75
CA LEU A 111 3.18 12.22 -14.88
C LEU A 111 4.38 12.99 -15.46
N MET A 112 5.28 12.30 -16.18
CA MET A 112 6.46 12.90 -16.80
C MET A 112 6.22 13.46 -18.20
N GLY A 113 5.14 13.06 -18.88
CA GLY A 113 4.79 13.57 -20.21
C GLY A 113 4.36 15.04 -20.17
N THR A 114 4.91 15.86 -21.07
CA THR A 114 4.60 17.30 -21.13
C THR A 114 3.12 17.59 -21.40
N ASP A 115 2.53 16.82 -22.31
CA ASP A 115 1.17 17.05 -22.80
C ASP A 115 0.14 16.30 -21.93
N THR A 116 0.53 15.18 -21.34
CA THR A 116 -0.36 14.28 -20.59
C THR A 116 -0.43 14.61 -19.11
N ARG A 117 0.57 15.32 -18.56
CA ARG A 117 0.66 15.61 -17.11
C ARG A 117 -0.51 16.46 -16.61
N ALA A 118 -0.85 17.53 -17.32
CA ALA A 118 -1.91 18.44 -16.89
C ALA A 118 -3.27 17.73 -16.82
N ASP A 119 -3.61 17.00 -17.88
CA ASP A 119 -4.84 16.21 -17.97
C ASP A 119 -4.88 15.11 -16.92
N PHE A 120 -3.75 14.44 -16.68
CA PHE A 120 -3.68 13.39 -15.67
C PHE A 120 -3.87 13.92 -14.24
N LEU A 121 -3.26 15.06 -13.91
CA LEU A 121 -3.45 15.69 -12.61
C LEU A 121 -4.89 16.18 -12.42
N ALA A 122 -5.54 16.67 -13.47
CA ALA A 122 -6.96 17.02 -13.45
C ALA A 122 -7.85 15.79 -13.21
N GLU A 123 -7.59 14.67 -13.90
CA GLU A 123 -8.30 13.40 -13.72
C GLU A 123 -8.20 12.89 -12.27
N ILE A 124 -6.99 12.93 -11.68
CA ILE A 124 -6.76 12.51 -10.30
C ILE A 124 -7.56 13.39 -9.33
N LYS A 125 -7.54 14.72 -9.54
CA LYS A 125 -8.26 15.66 -8.69
C LYS A 125 -9.77 15.42 -8.76
N GLU A 126 -10.31 15.25 -9.96
CA GLU A 126 -11.74 14.99 -10.17
C GLU A 126 -12.17 13.65 -9.55
N SER A 127 -11.40 12.58 -9.75
CA SER A 127 -11.66 11.27 -9.12
C SER A 127 -11.67 11.37 -7.59
N ARG A 128 -10.77 12.18 -7.02
CA ARG A 128 -10.69 12.39 -5.57
C ARG A 128 -11.92 13.14 -5.05
N GLU A 129 -12.31 14.24 -5.68
CA GLU A 129 -13.50 15.03 -5.31
C GLU A 129 -14.76 14.15 -5.34
N LYS A 130 -14.99 13.42 -6.44
CA LYS A 130 -16.11 12.46 -6.55
C LYS A 130 -16.12 11.41 -5.44
N ARG A 131 -14.93 10.95 -5.02
CA ARG A 131 -14.82 9.95 -3.94
C ARG A 131 -15.14 10.55 -2.59
N LEU A 132 -14.65 11.75 -2.29
CA LEU A 132 -14.93 12.44 -1.03
C LEU A 132 -16.42 12.69 -0.87
N GLU A 133 -17.10 13.17 -1.92
CA GLU A 133 -18.57 13.32 -1.92
C GLU A 133 -19.30 11.99 -1.68
N ALA A 134 -18.84 10.90 -2.30
CA ALA A 134 -19.45 9.58 -2.13
C ALA A 134 -19.27 9.05 -0.69
N ASP A 135 -18.12 9.31 -0.07
CA ASP A 135 -17.84 8.93 1.31
C ASP A 135 -18.62 9.79 2.31
N GLU A 136 -18.80 11.09 2.07
CA GLU A 136 -19.71 11.95 2.84
C GLU A 136 -21.16 11.46 2.77
N LYS A 137 -21.66 11.17 1.56
CA LYS A 137 -22.99 10.58 1.36
C LYS A 137 -23.16 9.23 2.07
N ARG A 138 -22.08 8.46 2.20
CA ARG A 138 -22.09 7.17 2.91
C ARG A 138 -22.04 7.35 4.43
N ALA A 139 -21.29 8.34 4.92
CA ALA A 139 -21.21 8.68 6.34
C ALA A 139 -22.52 9.27 6.87
N ALA A 140 -23.26 10.01 6.04
CA ALA A 140 -24.58 10.54 6.37
C ALA A 140 -25.68 9.46 6.46
N ARG A 141 -25.40 8.20 6.07
CA ARG A 141 -26.37 7.12 6.21
C ARG A 141 -26.47 6.71 7.68
N PRO A 142 -27.69 6.58 8.23
CA PRO A 142 -27.86 6.14 9.61
C PRO A 142 -27.22 4.77 9.81
N ILE A 143 -26.41 4.65 10.85
CA ILE A 143 -25.79 3.39 11.25
C ILE A 143 -26.94 2.46 11.66
N LYS A 144 -27.19 1.42 10.86
CA LYS A 144 -28.09 0.35 11.29
C LYS A 144 -27.47 -0.30 12.52
N GLU A 145 -28.17 -0.24 13.65
CA GLU A 145 -27.80 -1.00 14.84
C GLU A 145 -27.65 -2.47 14.45
N VAL A 146 -26.42 -2.97 14.56
CA VAL A 146 -26.15 -4.39 14.42
C VAL A 146 -26.68 -5.02 15.69
N THR A 147 -27.92 -5.50 15.63
CA THR A 147 -28.44 -6.40 16.67
C THR A 147 -27.50 -7.59 16.73
N ILE A 148 -26.82 -7.74 17.88
CA ILE A 148 -26.00 -8.92 18.16
C ILE A 148 -26.98 -10.10 18.20
N LYS A 149 -27.21 -10.73 17.06
CA LYS A 149 -27.94 -11.99 17.01
C LYS A 149 -27.01 -13.01 17.64
N PRO A 150 -27.33 -13.56 18.83
CA PRO A 150 -26.54 -14.64 19.38
C PRO A 150 -26.51 -15.75 18.32
N VAL A 151 -25.31 -16.18 17.96
CA VAL A 151 -25.13 -17.28 17.01
C VAL A 151 -25.71 -18.53 17.68
N ARG A 152 -26.96 -18.86 17.33
CA ARG A 152 -27.70 -20.03 17.86
C ARG A 152 -27.13 -21.38 17.39
N THR A 153 -26.00 -21.36 16.67
CA THR A 153 -25.44 -22.52 15.99
C THR A 153 -24.56 -23.40 16.89
N ILE A 154 -24.28 -22.99 18.12
CA ILE A 154 -23.53 -23.85 19.05
C ILE A 154 -24.51 -24.86 19.66
N LYS A 155 -24.69 -26.00 18.97
CA LYS A 155 -25.12 -27.23 19.64
C LYS A 155 -24.10 -27.54 20.72
N GLU A 156 -24.52 -27.92 21.92
CA GLU A 156 -23.64 -28.44 22.97
C GLU A 156 -22.76 -29.54 22.37
N SER A 157 -21.55 -29.17 21.99
CA SER A 157 -20.58 -30.02 21.31
C SER A 157 -19.37 -30.11 22.22
N SER A 158 -18.81 -31.31 22.35
CA SER A 158 -17.61 -31.51 23.15
C SER A 158 -16.46 -30.66 22.58
N VAL A 159 -15.91 -29.78 23.42
CA VAL A 159 -14.71 -29.04 23.08
C VAL A 159 -13.53 -29.99 23.18
N PHE A 160 -12.83 -30.23 22.07
CA PHE A 160 -11.62 -31.04 22.08
C PHE A 160 -10.52 -30.32 22.87
N LEU A 161 -10.04 -30.96 23.94
CA LEU A 161 -8.92 -30.45 24.72
C LEU A 161 -7.61 -30.76 23.97
N PRO A 162 -6.69 -29.78 23.85
CA PRO A 162 -5.38 -30.04 23.26
C PRO A 162 -4.58 -31.01 24.15
N ALA A 163 -3.68 -31.78 23.54
CA ALA A 163 -2.84 -32.74 24.25
C ALA A 163 -1.99 -32.09 25.37
N ASP A 164 -1.54 -30.86 25.14
CA ASP A 164 -0.96 -30.01 26.17
C ASP A 164 -1.10 -28.52 25.83
N VAL A 165 -0.89 -27.67 26.82
CA VAL A 165 -0.94 -26.21 26.71
C VAL A 165 0.46 -25.56 26.76
N ARG A 166 1.52 -26.37 26.67
CA ARG A 166 2.90 -25.89 26.73
C ARG A 166 3.34 -25.40 25.35
N ARG A 167 4.20 -24.40 25.33
CA ARG A 167 4.79 -23.91 24.09
C ARG A 167 5.85 -24.89 23.61
N HIS A 168 5.60 -25.52 22.47
CA HIS A 168 6.60 -26.32 21.76
C HIS A 168 7.26 -25.50 20.65
N VAL A 169 8.58 -25.44 20.62
CA VAL A 169 9.33 -24.76 19.55
C VAL A 169 10.13 -25.82 18.78
N LYS A 170 9.66 -26.15 17.58
CA LYS A 170 10.34 -27.07 16.66
C LYS A 170 11.10 -26.23 15.64
N ARG A 171 12.43 -26.23 15.73
CA ARG A 171 13.31 -25.42 14.84
C ARG A 171 13.81 -26.20 13.63
N GLU A 172 13.74 -27.52 13.67
CA GLU A 172 14.34 -28.41 12.69
C GLU A 172 13.25 -29.14 11.91
N TYR A 173 12.77 -28.49 10.85
CA TYR A 173 11.96 -29.14 9.84
C TYR A 173 12.76 -29.24 8.55
N ALA A 174 12.86 -30.45 8.00
CA ALA A 174 13.43 -30.64 6.68
C ALA A 174 12.56 -29.93 5.62
N VAL A 175 13.18 -29.28 4.64
CA VAL A 175 12.46 -28.61 3.55
C VAL A 175 11.56 -29.59 2.78
N SER A 176 12.01 -30.84 2.61
CA SER A 176 11.22 -31.93 2.01
C SER A 176 9.91 -32.20 2.75
N HIS A 177 9.88 -32.01 4.06
CA HIS A 177 8.66 -32.15 4.86
C HIS A 177 7.67 -31.00 4.63
N LEU A 178 8.17 -29.80 4.33
CA LEU A 178 7.34 -28.61 4.10
C LEU A 178 6.79 -28.54 2.67
N TYR A 179 7.49 -29.14 1.70
CA TYR A 179 7.18 -29.05 0.27
C TYR A 179 5.71 -29.40 -0.09
N PRO A 180 5.10 -30.48 0.43
CA PRO A 180 3.70 -30.81 0.11
C PRO A 180 2.67 -29.78 0.58
N TYR A 181 3.05 -28.93 1.54
CA TYR A 181 2.18 -27.90 2.12
C TYR A 181 2.35 -26.53 1.46
N VAL A 182 3.28 -26.40 0.51
CA VAL A 182 3.47 -25.15 -0.24
C VAL A 182 2.31 -24.98 -1.22
N ASN A 183 1.63 -23.84 -1.15
CA ASN A 183 0.60 -23.48 -2.13
C ASN A 183 1.26 -23.07 -3.46
N MET A 184 1.46 -24.06 -4.33
CA MET A 184 2.10 -23.85 -5.63
C MET A 184 1.34 -22.87 -6.53
N ARG A 185 0.00 -22.79 -6.42
CA ARG A 185 -0.81 -21.86 -7.21
C ARG A 185 -0.46 -20.41 -6.88
N THR A 186 -0.34 -20.09 -5.59
CA THR A 186 0.05 -18.74 -5.15
C THR A 186 1.51 -18.44 -5.47
N LEU A 187 2.42 -19.40 -5.25
CA LEU A 187 3.83 -19.22 -5.55
C LEU A 187 4.08 -18.92 -7.02
N LEU A 188 3.53 -19.76 -7.91
CA LEU A 188 3.71 -19.58 -9.36
C LEU A 188 2.94 -18.36 -9.85
N GLY A 189 1.62 -18.31 -9.66
CA GLY A 189 0.79 -17.30 -10.33
C GLY A 189 0.81 -15.89 -9.74
N HIS A 190 1.19 -15.70 -8.47
CA HIS A 190 1.18 -14.36 -7.83
C HIS A 190 2.57 -13.81 -7.53
N HIS A 191 3.59 -14.65 -7.39
CA HIS A 191 4.92 -14.22 -6.95
C HIS A 191 6.02 -14.39 -7.99
N LEU A 192 5.91 -15.38 -8.88
CA LEU A 192 6.91 -15.65 -9.91
C LEU A 192 6.52 -15.17 -11.32
N GLY A 193 5.27 -14.71 -11.50
CA GLY A 193 4.76 -14.20 -12.78
C GLY A 193 4.31 -15.33 -13.68
#